data_AF-A0A5M6IP63-F1
#
_entry.id   AF-A0A5M6IP63-F1
#
_cell.length_a   1.000
_cell.length_b   1.000
_cell.length_c   1.000
_cell.angle_alpha   90.00
_cell.angle_beta   90.00
_cell.angle_gamma   90.00
#
_symmetry.space_group_name_H-M   'P 1'
#
loop_
_entity.id
_entity.type
_entity.pdbx_description
1 polymer ?
#
loop_
_entity_poly.entity_id
_entity_poly.type
_entity_poly.pdbx_seq_one_letter_code
_entity_poly.pdbx_strand_id
1 'polypeptide(L)'
;MAPPDPLYAWLRANPLAGRLVLRLGTALPLGLATGLLLSAACEAAGISQNFAAVGAAVAALLAGTRLADALAARLGIPPTDP
;
A
#
# COMPACT_ATOMS: atom_id res chain seq x y z
N MET A 1 -18.25 25.34 -9.58
CA MET A 1 -17.00 24.56 -9.46
C MET A 1 -16.82 24.30 -7.97
N ALA A 2 -17.03 23.07 -7.51
CA ALA A 2 -16.90 22.77 -6.08
C ALA A 2 -15.45 23.06 -5.63
N PRO A 3 -15.23 23.63 -4.42
CA PRO A 3 -13.89 23.82 -3.91
C PRO A 3 -13.15 22.47 -3.94
N PRO A 4 -11.87 22.44 -4.36
CA PRO A 4 -11.12 21.19 -4.36
C PRO A 4 -11.15 20.61 -2.95
N ASP A 5 -11.48 19.32 -2.82
CA ASP A 5 -11.57 18.65 -1.53
C ASP A 5 -10.33 19.00 -0.69
N PRO A 6 -10.51 19.41 0.59
CA PRO A 6 -9.41 19.90 1.42
C PRO A 6 -8.28 18.87 1.55
N LEU A 7 -8.64 17.59 1.43
CA LEU A 7 -7.72 16.46 1.43
C LEU A 7 -6.81 16.47 0.19
N TYR A 8 -7.34 16.79 -0.99
CA TYR A 8 -6.57 16.86 -2.23
C TYR A 8 -5.62 18.07 -2.25
N ALA A 9 -6.06 19.22 -1.72
CA ALA A 9 -5.20 20.38 -1.55
C ALA A 9 -4.03 20.10 -0.59
N TRP A 10 -4.31 19.40 0.52
CA TRP A 10 -3.29 18.98 1.48
C TRP A 10 -2.30 17.95 0.90
N LEU A 11 -2.79 17.00 0.09
CA LEU A 11 -1.96 15.99 -0.60
C LEU A 11 -0.98 16.61 -1.60
N ARG A 12 -1.36 17.70 -2.28
CA ARG A 12 -0.44 18.45 -3.16
C ARG A 12 0.60 19.23 -2.37
N ALA A 13 0.23 19.80 -1.22
CA ALA A 13 1.16 20.53 -0.37
C ALA A 13 2.17 19.61 0.34
N ASN A 14 1.79 18.35 0.60
CA ASN A 14 2.60 17.38 1.34
C ASN A 14 2.72 16.04 0.58
N PRO A 15 3.49 15.98 -0.53
CA PRO A 15 3.55 14.80 -1.40
C PRO A 15 4.11 13.54 -0.70
N LEU A 16 5.04 13.71 0.26
CA LEU A 16 5.55 12.63 1.09
C LEU A 16 4.46 11.98 1.94
N ALA A 17 3.73 12.80 2.70
CA ALA A 17 2.67 12.32 3.57
C ALA A 17 1.53 11.70 2.76
N GLY A 18 1.21 12.28 1.59
CA GLY A 18 0.22 11.73 0.68
C GLY A 18 0.57 10.36 0.11
N ARG A 19 1.82 10.15 -0.29
CA ARG A 19 2.30 8.82 -0.71
C ARG A 19 2.35 7.83 0.46
N LEU A 20 2.70 8.28 1.66
CA LEU A 20 2.67 7.43 2.86
C LEU A 20 1.25 6.97 3.20
N VAL A 21 0.27 7.87 3.15
CA VAL A 21 -1.15 7.53 3.35
C VAL A 21 -1.64 6.59 2.26
N LEU A 22 -1.28 6.83 1.00
CA LEU A 22 -1.63 5.92 -0.10
C LEU A 22 -0.97 4.55 0.06
N ARG A 23 0.31 4.50 0.45
CA ARG A 23 1.05 3.25 0.68
C ARG A 23 0.49 2.47 1.84
N LEU A 24 0.21 3.12 2.98
CA LEU A 24 -0.41 2.46 4.13
C LEU A 24 -1.84 2.00 3.79
N GLY A 25 -2.61 2.86 3.12
CA GLY A 25 -3.97 2.56 2.69
C GLY A 25 -4.07 1.42 1.69
N THR A 26 -3.07 1.22 0.83
CA THR A 26 -3.04 0.09 -0.12
C THR A 26 -2.36 -1.15 0.48
N ALA A 27 -1.27 -0.99 1.22
CA ALA A 27 -0.50 -2.12 1.76
C ALA A 27 -1.25 -2.86 2.87
N LEU A 28 -2.05 -2.19 3.70
CA LEU A 28 -2.82 -2.85 4.76
C LEU A 28 -3.84 -3.87 4.21
N PRO A 29 -4.76 -3.50 3.30
CA PRO A 29 -5.71 -4.44 2.73
C PRO A 29 -5.02 -5.50 1.86
N LEU A 30 -3.97 -5.13 1.11
CA LEU A 30 -3.20 -6.12 0.33
C LEU A 30 -2.52 -7.14 1.24
N GLY A 31 -1.92 -6.69 2.34
CA GLY A 31 -1.26 -7.54 3.33
C GLY A 31 -2.21 -8.44 4.08
N LEU A 32 -3.41 -7.95 4.41
CA LEU A 32 -4.47 -8.81 4.95
C LEU A 32 -4.91 -9.87 3.94
N ALA A 33 -5.17 -9.50 2.69
CA ALA A 33 -5.61 -10.44 1.65
C ALA A 33 -4.54 -11.50 1.33
N THR A 34 -3.28 -11.08 1.13
CA THR A 34 -2.16 -12.00 0.90
C THR A 34 -1.83 -12.80 2.14
N GLY A 35 -1.89 -12.21 3.34
CA GLY A 35 -1.66 -12.91 4.60
C GLY A 35 -2.66 -14.03 4.84
N LEU A 36 -3.95 -13.79 4.59
CA LEU A 36 -4.98 -14.83 4.71
C LEU A 36 -4.76 -15.97 3.71
N LEU A 37 -4.49 -15.65 2.44
CA LEU A 37 -4.23 -16.65 1.40
C LEU A 37 -2.96 -17.46 1.68
N LEU A 38 -1.88 -16.79 2.08
CA LEU A 38 -0.60 -17.43 2.34
C LEU A 38 -0.62 -18.23 3.64
N SER A 39 -1.34 -17.76 4.66
CA SER A 39 -1.53 -18.50 5.91
C SER A 39 -2.33 -19.79 5.66
N ALA A 40 -3.41 -19.72 4.87
CA ALA A 40 -4.19 -20.91 4.49
C ALA A 40 -3.35 -21.92 3.69
N ALA A 41 -2.51 -21.44 2.77
CA ALA A 41 -1.60 -22.30 2.00
C ALA A 41 -0.48 -22.91 2.87
N CYS A 42 0.08 -22.15 3.80
CA CYS A 42 1.11 -22.63 4.72
C CYS A 42 0.58 -23.64 5.73
N GLU A 43 -0.65 -23.46 6.21
CA GLU A 43 -1.33 -24.43 7.08
C GLU A 43 -1.53 -25.77 6.34
N ALA A 44 -1.96 -25.73 5.08
CA ALA A 44 -2.07 -26.93 4.24
C ALA A 44 -0.72 -27.62 3.96
N ALA A 45 0.39 -26.87 3.97
CA ALA A 45 1.73 -27.37 3.70
C ALA A 45 2.55 -27.72 4.96
N GLY A 46 1.98 -27.53 6.17
CA GLY A 46 2.71 -27.73 7.44
C GLY A 46 3.85 -26.74 7.68
N ILE A 47 3.81 -25.56 7.03
CA ILE A 47 4.84 -24.52 7.12
C ILE A 47 4.49 -23.55 8.25
N SER A 48 5.53 -23.02 8.91
CA SER A 48 5.39 -22.01 9.97
C SER A 48 4.60 -20.77 9.51
N GLN A 49 3.60 -20.38 10.30
CA GLN A 49 2.77 -19.19 10.05
C GLN A 49 3.59 -17.89 10.10
N ASN A 50 4.72 -17.87 10.81
CA ASN A 50 5.63 -16.72 10.82
C ASN A 50 6.24 -16.47 9.43
N PHE A 51 6.52 -17.54 8.67
CA PHE A 51 6.99 -17.42 7.29
C PHE A 51 5.91 -16.83 6.38
N ALA A 52 4.66 -17.23 6.57
CA ALA A 52 3.52 -16.66 5.84
C ALA A 52 3.34 -15.16 6.17
N ALA A 53 3.41 -14.78 7.45
CA ALA A 53 3.26 -13.39 7.86
C ALA A 53 4.34 -12.47 7.26
N VAL A 54 5.60 -12.92 7.30
CA VAL A 54 6.73 -12.16 6.71
C VAL A 54 6.61 -12.09 5.18
N GLY A 55 6.30 -13.21 4.52
CA GLY A 55 6.11 -13.25 3.07
C GLY A 55 4.96 -12.35 2.60
N ALA A 56 3.84 -12.37 3.32
CA ALA A 56 2.71 -11.50 3.05
C ALA A 56 3.04 -10.01 3.28
N ALA A 57 3.75 -9.68 4.35
CA ALA A 57 4.18 -8.31 4.62
C ALA A 57 5.12 -7.78 3.51
N VAL A 58 6.09 -8.59 3.06
CA VAL A 58 7.00 -8.22 1.97
C VAL A 58 6.25 -8.07 0.65
N ALA A 59 5.35 -9.00 0.31
CA ALA A 59 4.53 -8.91 -0.90
C ALA A 59 3.61 -7.68 -0.88
N ALA A 60 3.00 -7.38 0.27
CA ALA A 60 2.14 -6.21 0.46
C ALA A 60 2.92 -4.89 0.37
N LEU A 61 4.14 -4.83 0.91
CA LEU A 61 5.02 -3.68 0.77
C LEU A 61 5.41 -3.47 -0.70
N LEU A 62 5.82 -4.51 -1.43
CA LEU A 62 6.20 -4.41 -2.84
C LEU A 62 5.03 -4.05 -3.76
N ALA A 63 3.89 -4.71 -3.58
CA ALA A 63 2.68 -4.42 -4.37
C ALA A 63 2.08 -3.08 -3.99
N GLY A 64 1.98 -2.77 -2.69
CA GLY A 64 1.42 -1.52 -2.18
C GLY A 64 2.23 -0.29 -2.57
N THR A 65 3.57 -0.40 -2.61
CA THR A 65 4.43 0.68 -3.11
C THR A 65 4.20 0.95 -4.59
N ARG A 66 4.18 -0.08 -5.45
CA ARG A 66 3.90 0.08 -6.88
C ARG A 66 2.50 0.64 -7.16
N LEU A 67 1.49 0.16 -6.43
CA LEU A 67 0.11 0.61 -6.61
C LEU A 67 -0.08 2.06 -6.11
N ALA A 68 0.58 2.43 -5.00
CA ALA A 68 0.58 3.78 -4.49
C ALA A 68 1.30 4.75 -5.43
N ASP A 69 2.41 4.34 -6.06
CA ASP A 69 3.12 5.16 -7.05
C ASP A 69 2.27 5.35 -8.32
N ALA A 70 1.56 4.32 -8.78
CA ALA A 70 0.61 4.42 -9.89
C ALA A 70 -0.60 5.31 -9.56
N LEU A 71 -1.14 5.22 -8.35
CA LEU A 71 -2.23 6.09 -7.87
C LEU A 71 -1.77 7.54 -7.71
N ALA A 72 -0.58 7.76 -7.16
CA ALA A 72 0.03 9.07 -7.04
C ALA A 72 0.21 9.74 -8.41
N ALA A 73 0.66 8.97 -9.41
CA ALA A 73 0.78 9.44 -10.80
C ALA A 73 -0.59 9.82 -11.39
N ARG A 74 -1.62 8.98 -11.19
CA ARG A 74 -3.00 9.30 -11.62
C ARG A 74 -3.61 10.52 -10.95
N LEU A 75 -3.26 10.75 -9.68
CA LEU A 75 -3.73 11.90 -8.89
C LEU A 75 -2.90 13.16 -9.13
N GLY A 76 -1.85 13.10 -9.95
CA GLY A 76 -0.97 14.24 -10.23
C GLY A 76 -0.13 14.67 -9.02
N ILE A 77 0.14 13.77 -8.08
CA ILE A 77 1.01 14.03 -6.94
C ILE A 77 2.45 13.98 -7.45
N PRO A 78 3.24 15.08 -7.30
CA PRO A 78 4.60 15.14 -7.84
C PRO A 78 5.47 14.03 -7.24
N PRO A 79 6.41 13.47 -8.04
CA PRO A 79 7.38 12.53 -7.51
C PRO A 79 8.21 13.21 -6.42
N THR A 80 8.43 12.49 -5.33
CA THR A 80 9.46 12.83 -4.37
C THR A 80 10.79 12.44 -5.01
N ASP A 81 11.49 13.40 -5.61
CA ASP A 81 12.86 13.19 -6.10
C ASP A 81 13.77 12.72 -4.95
N PRO A 82 14.75 11.84 -5.23
CA PRO A 82 15.79 11.46 -4.28
C PRO A 82 16.77 12.60 -3.97
#